data_AF-A0A958JBD4-F1
#
_entry.id   AF-A0A958JBD4-F1
#
_cell.length_a   1.000
_cell.length_b   1.000
_cell.length_c   1.000
_cell.angle_alpha   90.00
_cell.angle_beta   90.00
_cell.angle_gamma   90.00
#
_symmetry.space_group_name_H-M   'P 1'
#
loop_
_entity.id
_entity.type
_entity.pdbx_description
1 polymer ?
#
loop_
_entity_poly.entity_id
_entity_poly.type
_entity_poly.pdbx_seq_one_letter_code
_entity_poly.pdbx_strand_id
1 'polypeptide(L)'
;MKKQLNRNELYLKVNQLLLRFQLKRRMIALTYGLGAEQASPALSYTEEDALFVLDSSPGMNIRDLAKFLSVERSWMSRVVSGMQKKNLILAVASNSDKRSKELKITAKGGRALKESSELLNSIMNESIKALNFSQQKKLELFLAAYANNLGASKSTPKTVKRHPIYAELWRVSNVVGILKDSFMNSGLTLTQTHVFYAIVENNDIEVFISDLAKKLPFDVSTVSRVVAEFEKEKLISRTPLKKDKRNLIVKLTNAGNKKFTDISKKVALTVGEGLSTLSDNELIEFVEILDLLTKFMPLVNTKKDAEFEFLSLDCKQAYEAASKILDVSVSKIPAETKIAFVDGGFGYYQQGTVKGIAAVKRTASSGPIDQLILVGESLSKKECLSFLQRCLEN
;
A
#
# COMPACT_ATOMS: atom_id res chain seq x y z
N MET A 1 15.15 -20.62 -22.76
CA MET A 1 13.69 -20.49 -22.98
C MET A 1 13.01 -20.38 -21.62
N LYS A 2 12.23 -19.32 -21.34
CA LYS A 2 11.38 -19.32 -20.14
C LYS A 2 10.28 -20.36 -20.36
N LYS A 3 10.17 -21.33 -19.44
CA LYS A 3 9.08 -22.31 -19.45
C LYS A 3 7.74 -21.55 -19.39
N GLN A 4 6.83 -21.84 -20.32
CA GLN A 4 5.48 -21.26 -20.28
C GLN A 4 4.74 -21.83 -19.07
N LEU A 5 4.19 -20.95 -18.23
CA LEU A 5 3.44 -21.35 -17.05
C LEU A 5 2.10 -21.98 -17.46
N ASN A 6 1.69 -23.04 -16.77
CA ASN A 6 0.34 -23.60 -16.93
C ASN A 6 -0.71 -22.77 -16.16
N ARG A 7 -2.02 -23.03 -16.38
CA ARG A 7 -3.11 -22.27 -15.74
C ARG A 7 -3.02 -22.26 -14.21
N ASN A 8 -2.70 -23.37 -13.57
CA ASN A 8 -2.57 -23.42 -12.10
C ASN A 8 -1.41 -22.54 -11.61
N GLU A 9 -0.28 -22.55 -12.32
CA GLU A 9 0.85 -21.66 -12.05
C GLU A 9 0.49 -20.18 -12.25
N LEU A 10 -0.30 -19.84 -13.28
CA LEU A 10 -0.83 -18.49 -13.51
C LEU A 10 -1.79 -18.06 -12.40
N TYR A 11 -2.70 -18.92 -11.96
CA TYR A 11 -3.62 -18.66 -10.84
C TYR A 11 -2.87 -18.36 -9.54
N LEU A 12 -1.83 -19.15 -9.25
CA LEU A 12 -0.95 -18.91 -8.12
C LEU A 12 -0.28 -17.55 -8.22
N LYS A 13 0.16 -17.17 -9.43
CA LYS A 13 0.81 -15.87 -9.68
C LYS A 13 -0.16 -14.71 -9.48
N VAL A 14 -1.39 -14.79 -9.98
CA VAL A 14 -2.43 -13.78 -9.74
C VAL A 14 -2.63 -13.58 -8.24
N ASN A 15 -2.84 -14.66 -7.49
CA ASN A 15 -3.04 -14.57 -6.04
C ASN A 15 -1.84 -13.95 -5.31
N GLN A 16 -0.61 -14.33 -5.68
CA GLN A 16 0.61 -13.72 -5.12
C GLN A 16 0.69 -12.22 -5.39
N LEU A 17 0.34 -11.78 -6.61
CA LEU A 17 0.36 -10.37 -6.98
C LEU A 17 -0.71 -9.58 -6.22
N LEU A 18 -1.91 -10.14 -6.03
CA LEU A 18 -2.96 -9.54 -5.20
C LEU A 18 -2.56 -9.43 -3.73
N LEU A 19 -1.90 -10.47 -3.19
CA LEU A 19 -1.33 -10.41 -1.84
C LEU A 19 -0.30 -9.28 -1.72
N ARG A 20 0.64 -9.20 -2.67
CA ARG A 20 1.66 -8.13 -2.68
C ARG A 20 1.03 -6.75 -2.81
N PHE A 21 0.00 -6.61 -3.63
CA PHE A 21 -0.77 -5.37 -3.77
C PHE A 21 -1.35 -4.94 -2.42
N GLN A 22 -2.04 -5.84 -1.71
CA GLN A 22 -2.65 -5.51 -0.41
C GLN A 22 -1.60 -5.16 0.66
N LEU A 23 -0.49 -5.90 0.67
CA LEU A 23 0.62 -5.59 1.57
C LEU A 23 1.17 -4.19 1.31
N LYS A 24 1.50 -3.86 0.05
CA LYS A 24 2.01 -2.54 -0.31
C LYS A 24 1.00 -1.43 -0.01
N ARG A 25 -0.29 -1.62 -0.32
CA ARG A 25 -1.36 -0.66 0.02
C ARG A 25 -1.40 -0.39 1.52
N ARG A 26 -1.32 -1.44 2.35
CA ARG A 26 -1.28 -1.29 3.82
C ARG A 26 -0.04 -0.54 4.30
N MET A 27 1.12 -0.78 3.68
CA MET A 27 2.35 -0.08 4.04
C MET A 27 2.32 1.39 3.67
N ILE A 28 1.82 1.71 2.47
CA ILE A 28 1.57 3.08 2.04
C ILE A 28 0.66 3.77 3.06
N ALA A 29 -0.48 3.16 3.41
CA ALA A 29 -1.37 3.67 4.43
C ALA A 29 -0.66 4.01 5.75
N LEU A 30 0.10 3.05 6.31
CA LEU A 30 0.83 3.25 7.56
C LEU A 30 1.90 4.35 7.48
N THR A 31 2.54 4.49 6.31
CA THR A 31 3.59 5.48 6.07
C THR A 31 3.03 6.89 6.02
N TYR A 32 1.95 7.07 5.28
CA TYR A 32 1.35 8.37 5.04
C TYR A 32 0.38 8.78 6.16
N GLY A 33 0.53 8.20 7.35
CA GLY A 33 -0.08 8.68 8.58
C GLY A 33 -1.34 7.94 9.04
N LEU A 34 -1.79 6.88 8.36
CA LEU A 34 -2.85 6.04 8.93
C LEU A 34 -2.30 5.28 10.13
N GLY A 35 -2.77 5.65 11.34
CA GLY A 35 -2.34 5.12 12.62
C GLY A 35 -1.30 5.98 13.35
N ALA A 36 -0.87 7.10 12.76
CA ALA A 36 -0.01 8.06 13.45
C ALA A 36 -0.82 8.91 14.42
N GLU A 37 -0.33 9.09 15.64
CA GLU A 37 -1.03 9.83 16.70
C GLU A 37 -1.22 11.32 16.34
N GLN A 38 -0.34 11.87 15.51
CA GLN A 38 -0.39 13.26 15.03
C GLN A 38 -1.22 13.45 13.75
N ALA A 39 -1.62 12.38 13.07
CA ALA A 39 -2.53 12.49 11.93
C ALA A 39 -3.92 12.87 12.45
N SER A 40 -4.55 13.89 11.87
CA SER A 40 -5.92 14.26 12.23
C SER A 40 -6.83 14.08 11.04
N PRO A 41 -7.82 13.16 11.10
CA PRO A 41 -8.05 12.18 12.16
C PRO A 41 -7.10 10.98 12.06
N ALA A 42 -6.60 10.51 13.22
CA ALA A 42 -5.75 9.32 13.31
C ALA A 42 -6.59 8.06 13.04
N LEU A 43 -6.78 7.74 11.77
CA LEU A 43 -7.43 6.52 11.31
C LEU A 43 -6.40 5.40 11.24
N SER A 44 -6.64 4.27 11.88
CA SER A 44 -5.93 3.04 11.54
C SER A 44 -6.38 2.53 10.18
N TYR A 45 -5.55 1.69 9.54
CA TYR A 45 -5.88 1.06 8.25
C TYR A 45 -7.24 0.35 8.27
N THR A 46 -7.54 -0.38 9.35
CA THR A 46 -8.83 -1.08 9.48
C THR A 46 -10.00 -0.11 9.67
N GLU A 47 -9.81 1.00 10.37
CA GLU A 47 -10.87 2.01 10.51
C GLU A 47 -11.17 2.69 9.17
N GLU A 48 -10.18 2.88 8.30
CA GLU A 48 -10.38 3.34 6.91
C GLU A 48 -11.21 2.35 6.10
N ASP A 49 -10.82 1.07 6.07
CA ASP A 49 -11.57 0.03 5.35
C ASP A 49 -13.00 -0.10 5.90
N ALA A 50 -13.19 -0.01 7.22
CA ALA A 50 -14.51 -0.04 7.85
C ALA A 50 -15.37 1.17 7.47
N LEU A 51 -14.82 2.39 7.49
CA LEU A 51 -15.52 3.58 7.01
C LEU A 51 -15.89 3.45 5.53
N PHE A 52 -14.97 2.95 4.71
CA PHE A 52 -15.22 2.74 3.29
C PHE A 52 -16.39 1.78 3.04
N VAL A 53 -16.43 0.65 3.76
CA VAL A 53 -17.53 -0.32 3.67
C VAL A 53 -18.86 0.31 4.10
N LEU A 54 -18.88 1.01 5.23
CA LEU A 54 -20.10 1.64 5.74
C LEU A 54 -20.63 2.74 4.81
N ASP A 55 -19.75 3.43 4.08
CA ASP A 55 -20.12 4.44 3.10
C ASP A 55 -20.72 3.80 1.83
N SER A 56 -20.14 2.66 1.43
CA SER A 56 -20.54 1.91 0.23
C SER A 56 -21.75 1.01 0.45
N SER A 57 -22.05 0.67 1.70
CA SER A 57 -23.15 -0.23 2.06
C SER A 57 -23.83 0.23 3.36
N PRO A 58 -24.68 1.27 3.30
CA PRO A 58 -25.38 1.79 4.46
C PRO A 58 -26.31 0.76 5.10
N GLY A 59 -26.50 0.85 6.41
CA GLY A 59 -27.39 -0.05 7.16
C GLY A 59 -26.71 -1.32 7.67
N MET A 60 -25.40 -1.47 7.49
CA MET A 60 -24.66 -2.58 8.10
C MET A 60 -24.63 -2.48 9.62
N ASN A 61 -24.83 -3.61 10.28
CA ASN A 61 -24.53 -3.78 11.70
C ASN A 61 -23.11 -4.37 11.89
N ILE A 62 -22.67 -4.56 13.14
CA ILE A 62 -21.34 -5.13 13.47
C ILE A 62 -21.13 -6.52 12.86
N ARG A 63 -22.17 -7.37 12.82
CA ARG A 63 -22.10 -8.72 12.26
C ARG A 63 -21.88 -8.66 10.75
N ASP A 64 -22.62 -7.80 10.06
CA ASP A 64 -22.50 -7.64 8.61
C ASP A 64 -21.14 -7.06 8.23
N LEU A 65 -20.68 -6.04 8.96
CA LEU A 65 -19.36 -5.43 8.75
C LEU A 65 -18.21 -6.42 9.00
N ALA A 66 -18.29 -7.23 10.07
CA ALA A 66 -17.30 -8.26 10.36
C ALA A 66 -17.26 -9.33 9.26
N LYS A 67 -18.43 -9.79 8.80
CA LYS A 67 -18.55 -10.73 7.70
C LYS A 67 -18.00 -10.16 6.40
N PHE A 68 -18.30 -8.89 6.11
CA PHE A 68 -17.87 -8.21 4.89
C PHE A 68 -16.35 -8.06 4.83
N LEU A 69 -15.73 -7.59 5.92
CA LEU A 69 -14.28 -7.46 6.03
C LEU A 69 -13.57 -8.80 6.32
N SER A 70 -14.32 -9.89 6.47
CA SER A 70 -13.82 -11.24 6.72
C SER A 70 -12.94 -11.35 7.99
N VAL A 71 -13.37 -10.71 9.07
CA VAL A 71 -12.63 -10.63 10.34
C VAL A 71 -13.48 -11.13 11.51
N GLU A 72 -12.83 -11.58 12.59
CA GLU A 72 -13.54 -12.02 13.80
C GLU A 72 -14.50 -10.96 14.36
N ARG A 73 -15.72 -11.39 14.71
CA ARG A 73 -16.77 -10.50 15.22
C ARG A 73 -16.33 -9.78 16.50
N SER A 74 -15.61 -10.48 17.39
CA SER A 74 -15.10 -9.92 18.65
C SER A 74 -14.04 -8.84 18.43
N TRP A 75 -13.26 -8.95 17.34
CA TRP A 75 -12.29 -7.96 16.95
C TRP A 75 -12.95 -6.76 16.28
N MET A 76 -13.89 -7.00 15.36
CA MET A 76 -14.68 -5.93 14.75
C MET A 76 -15.45 -5.11 15.79
N SER A 77 -15.99 -5.74 16.83
CA SER A 77 -16.61 -5.03 17.96
C SER A 77 -15.66 -4.04 18.64
N ARG A 78 -14.38 -4.40 18.78
CA ARG A 78 -13.35 -3.51 19.35
C ARG A 78 -13.03 -2.36 18.41
N VAL A 79 -12.89 -2.63 17.11
CA VAL A 79 -12.69 -1.61 16.07
C VAL A 79 -13.84 -0.60 16.08
N VAL A 80 -15.09 -1.07 16.02
CA VAL A 80 -16.31 -0.23 16.07
C VAL A 80 -16.33 0.62 17.34
N SER A 81 -15.99 0.04 18.50
CA SER A 81 -15.92 0.79 19.77
C SER A 81 -14.89 1.92 19.71
N GLY A 82 -13.72 1.67 19.10
CA GLY A 82 -12.70 2.69 18.87
C GLY A 82 -13.20 3.81 17.95
N MET A 83 -13.84 3.45 16.84
CA MET A 83 -14.43 4.40 15.90
C MET A 83 -15.52 5.27 16.54
N GLN A 84 -16.33 4.71 17.42
CA GLN A 84 -17.35 5.45 18.19
C GLN A 84 -16.70 6.43 19.18
N LYS A 85 -15.67 6.01 19.92
CA LYS A 85 -14.91 6.90 20.81
C LYS A 85 -14.27 8.06 20.05
N LYS A 86 -13.81 7.83 18.82
CA LYS A 86 -13.28 8.87 17.92
C LYS A 86 -14.36 9.73 17.27
N ASN A 87 -15.64 9.47 17.52
CA ASN A 87 -16.80 10.10 16.88
C ASN A 87 -16.76 10.00 15.35
N LEU A 88 -16.33 8.85 14.81
CA LEU A 88 -16.31 8.58 13.37
C LEU A 88 -17.63 7.97 12.91
N ILE A 89 -18.23 7.11 13.74
CA ILE A 89 -19.50 6.44 13.49
C ILE A 89 -20.42 6.51 14.70
N LEU A 90 -21.72 6.30 14.48
CA LEU A 90 -22.75 6.17 15.49
C LEU A 90 -23.51 4.87 15.28
N ALA A 91 -23.99 4.27 16.37
CA ALA A 91 -24.87 3.11 16.32
C ALA A 91 -26.31 3.57 16.59
N VAL A 92 -27.18 3.45 15.58
CA VAL A 92 -28.60 3.82 15.67
C VAL A 92 -29.45 2.57 15.70
N ALA A 93 -30.64 2.63 16.32
CA ALA A 93 -31.58 1.52 16.25
C ALA A 93 -31.93 1.23 14.79
N SER A 94 -31.92 -0.05 14.39
CA SER A 94 -32.32 -0.43 13.04
C SER A 94 -33.83 -0.29 12.88
N ASN A 95 -34.26 0.14 11.69
CA ASN A 95 -35.67 0.22 11.33
C ASN A 95 -36.29 -1.15 11.00
N SER A 96 -35.48 -2.17 10.68
CA SER A 96 -35.94 -3.52 10.30
C SER A 96 -35.90 -4.52 11.47
N ASP A 97 -34.94 -4.40 12.38
CA ASP A 97 -34.86 -5.20 13.62
C ASP A 97 -34.47 -4.30 14.80
N LYS A 98 -35.43 -4.00 15.68
CA LYS A 98 -35.25 -3.16 16.87
C LYS A 98 -34.18 -3.69 17.84
N ARG A 99 -33.77 -4.96 17.74
CA ARG A 99 -32.69 -5.57 18.54
C ARG A 99 -31.31 -5.35 17.93
N SER A 100 -31.25 -4.95 16.66
CA SER A 100 -30.00 -4.68 15.95
C SER A 100 -29.72 -3.17 15.88
N LYS A 101 -28.43 -2.82 15.93
CA LYS A 101 -27.99 -1.42 15.75
C LYS A 101 -27.25 -1.29 14.42
N GLU A 102 -27.73 -0.40 13.58
CA GLU A 102 -27.08 0.00 12.33
C GLU A 102 -25.96 0.98 12.62
N LEU A 103 -24.84 0.82 11.93
CA LEU A 103 -23.71 1.72 12.00
C LEU A 103 -23.87 2.81 10.94
N LYS A 104 -23.84 4.08 11.35
CA LYS A 104 -23.91 5.25 10.47
C LYS A 104 -22.65 6.09 10.60
N ILE A 105 -22.12 6.52 9.46
CA ILE A 105 -20.98 7.44 9.41
C ILE A 105 -21.42 8.84 9.87
N THR A 106 -20.62 9.47 10.72
CA THR A 106 -20.82 10.87 11.14
C THR A 106 -20.23 11.85 10.14
N ALA A 107 -20.53 13.14 10.25
CA ALA A 107 -19.85 14.17 9.45
C ALA A 107 -18.31 14.14 9.63
N LYS A 108 -17.82 13.86 10.85
CA LYS A 108 -16.38 13.71 11.12
C LYS A 108 -15.81 12.47 10.43
N GLY A 109 -16.50 11.33 10.52
CA GLY A 109 -16.10 10.10 9.83
C GLY A 109 -16.10 10.23 8.31
N GLY A 110 -17.06 10.95 7.73
CA GLY A 110 -17.10 11.22 6.29
C GLY A 110 -15.92 12.08 5.83
N ARG A 111 -15.57 13.13 6.57
CA ARG A 111 -14.35 13.93 6.29
C ARG A 111 -13.08 13.08 6.42
N ALA A 112 -12.98 12.31 7.49
CA ALA A 112 -11.88 11.38 7.74
C ALA A 112 -11.64 10.43 6.57
N LEU A 113 -12.72 9.78 6.11
CA LEU A 113 -12.68 8.85 4.99
C LEU A 113 -12.28 9.56 3.69
N LYS A 114 -12.86 10.73 3.43
CA LYS A 114 -12.54 11.52 2.23
C LYS A 114 -11.07 11.90 2.17
N GLU A 115 -10.56 12.54 3.23
CA GLU A 115 -9.16 12.99 3.31
C GLU A 115 -8.18 11.81 3.16
N SER A 116 -8.42 10.72 3.90
CA SER A 116 -7.62 9.49 3.81
C SER A 116 -7.65 8.89 2.42
N SER A 117 -8.84 8.79 1.81
CA SER A 117 -8.99 8.17 0.50
C SER A 117 -8.38 9.00 -0.61
N GLU A 118 -8.50 10.32 -0.57
CA GLU A 118 -7.89 11.23 -1.56
C GLU A 118 -6.37 11.11 -1.54
N LEU A 119 -5.76 11.08 -0.35
CA LEU A 119 -4.33 10.86 -0.18
C LEU A 119 -3.88 9.50 -0.72
N LEU A 120 -4.52 8.42 -0.26
CA LEU A 120 -4.21 7.07 -0.72
C LEU A 120 -4.38 6.94 -2.23
N ASN A 121 -5.48 7.47 -2.79
CA ASN A 121 -5.74 7.43 -4.22
C ASN A 121 -4.66 8.21 -4.99
N SER A 122 -4.25 9.38 -4.52
CA SER A 122 -3.16 10.16 -5.15
C SER A 122 -1.89 9.33 -5.26
N ILE A 123 -1.45 8.73 -4.16
CA ILE A 123 -0.19 7.95 -4.12
C ILE A 123 -0.32 6.70 -4.98
N MET A 124 -1.44 6.00 -4.87
CA MET A 124 -1.69 4.77 -5.61
C MET A 124 -1.87 5.04 -7.11
N ASN A 125 -2.41 6.19 -7.52
CA ASN A 125 -2.64 6.49 -8.94
C ASN A 125 -1.34 6.56 -9.76
N GLU A 126 -0.19 6.82 -9.13
CA GLU A 126 1.11 6.79 -9.82
C GLU A 126 1.41 5.41 -10.44
N SER A 127 1.06 4.32 -9.76
CA SER A 127 1.23 2.97 -10.34
C SER A 127 0.27 2.69 -11.50
N ILE A 128 -0.87 3.37 -11.55
CA ILE A 128 -1.82 3.25 -12.67
C ILE A 128 -1.30 4.03 -13.89
N LYS A 129 -0.70 5.21 -13.70
CA LYS A 129 -0.12 6.01 -14.79
C LYS A 129 0.98 5.27 -15.55
N ALA A 130 1.66 4.31 -14.90
CA ALA A 130 2.64 3.45 -15.54
C ALA A 130 2.03 2.42 -16.51
N LEU A 131 0.71 2.20 -16.44
CA LEU A 131 -0.04 1.37 -17.39
C LEU A 131 -0.59 2.25 -18.51
N ASN A 132 -0.46 1.81 -19.76
CA ASN A 132 -1.11 2.49 -20.88
C ASN A 132 -2.64 2.30 -20.85
N PHE A 133 -3.38 3.09 -21.62
CA PHE A 133 -4.85 3.07 -21.61
C PHE A 133 -5.45 1.67 -21.88
N SER A 134 -4.87 0.93 -22.83
CA SER A 134 -5.31 -0.43 -23.15
C SER A 134 -5.10 -1.38 -21.97
N GLN A 135 -3.93 -1.33 -21.33
CA GLN A 135 -3.62 -2.12 -20.14
C GLN A 135 -4.55 -1.79 -18.97
N GLN A 136 -4.83 -0.51 -18.73
CA GLN A 136 -5.76 -0.09 -17.68
C GLN A 136 -7.17 -0.65 -17.91
N LYS A 137 -7.67 -0.56 -19.15
CA LYS A 137 -9.00 -1.06 -19.51
C LYS A 137 -9.09 -2.57 -19.41
N LYS A 138 -8.08 -3.30 -19.88
CA LYS A 138 -8.01 -4.76 -19.73
C LYS A 138 -7.95 -5.18 -18.27
N LEU A 139 -7.12 -4.51 -17.46
CA LEU A 139 -7.02 -4.79 -16.04
C LEU A 139 -8.36 -4.59 -15.32
N GLU A 140 -9.05 -3.48 -15.61
CA GLU A 140 -10.40 -3.20 -15.10
C GLU A 140 -11.37 -4.33 -15.47
N LEU A 141 -11.40 -4.75 -16.73
CA LEU A 141 -12.27 -5.83 -17.22
C LEU A 141 -11.96 -7.19 -16.59
N PHE A 142 -10.68 -7.56 -16.49
CA PHE A 142 -10.26 -8.83 -15.90
C PHE A 142 -10.59 -8.91 -14.41
N LEU A 143 -10.33 -7.84 -13.66
CA LEU A 143 -10.70 -7.77 -12.25
C LEU A 143 -12.22 -7.77 -12.05
N ALA A 144 -12.97 -7.09 -12.91
CA ALA A 144 -14.43 -7.09 -12.85
C ALA A 144 -15.01 -8.48 -13.13
N ALA A 145 -14.52 -9.17 -14.16
CA ALA A 145 -14.90 -10.56 -14.45
C ALA A 145 -14.58 -11.46 -13.25
N TYR A 146 -13.36 -11.31 -12.69
CA TYR A 146 -12.94 -12.07 -11.51
C TYR A 146 -13.87 -11.85 -10.32
N ALA A 147 -14.13 -10.59 -9.98
CA ALA A 147 -15.01 -10.21 -8.88
C ALA A 147 -16.44 -10.75 -9.08
N ASN A 148 -16.98 -10.64 -10.29
CA ASN A 148 -18.34 -11.09 -10.60
C ASN A 148 -18.47 -12.62 -10.49
N ASN A 149 -17.51 -13.37 -11.02
CA ASN A 149 -17.52 -14.84 -10.96
C ASN A 149 -17.39 -15.36 -9.52
N LEU A 150 -16.73 -14.61 -8.63
CA LEU A 150 -16.68 -14.90 -7.19
C LEU A 150 -17.89 -14.39 -6.41
N GLY A 151 -18.90 -13.81 -7.08
CA GLY A 151 -20.10 -13.26 -6.42
C GLY A 151 -19.83 -12.02 -5.57
N ALA A 152 -18.76 -11.27 -5.85
CA ALA A 152 -18.44 -10.06 -5.12
C ALA A 152 -19.52 -8.99 -5.34
N SER A 153 -20.06 -8.46 -4.24
CA SER A 153 -21.03 -7.36 -4.30
C SER A 153 -20.46 -6.16 -5.05
N LYS A 154 -21.29 -5.52 -5.86
CA LYS A 154 -21.00 -4.19 -6.41
C LYS A 154 -21.38 -3.18 -5.34
N SER A 155 -20.38 -2.61 -4.67
CA SER A 155 -20.60 -1.50 -3.74
C SER A 155 -19.87 -0.27 -4.26
N THR A 156 -20.60 0.78 -4.60
CA THR A 156 -20.05 2.08 -4.94
C THR A 156 -20.11 2.97 -3.71
N PRO A 157 -18.98 3.51 -3.24
CA PRO A 157 -18.98 4.48 -2.14
C PRO A 157 -19.80 5.70 -2.54
N LYS A 158 -20.58 6.22 -1.59
CA LYS A 158 -21.41 7.42 -1.81
C LYS A 158 -20.57 8.68 -1.81
N THR A 159 -19.52 8.74 -0.99
CA THR A 159 -18.78 9.99 -0.74
C THR A 159 -17.39 10.02 -1.38
N VAL A 160 -16.80 8.87 -1.68
CA VAL A 160 -15.43 8.78 -2.21
C VAL A 160 -15.40 8.11 -3.58
N LYS A 161 -14.79 8.79 -4.57
CA LYS A 161 -14.49 8.17 -5.86
C LYS A 161 -13.13 7.47 -5.79
N ARG A 162 -13.11 6.16 -6.03
CA ARG A 162 -11.87 5.41 -6.31
C ARG A 162 -11.66 5.29 -7.81
N HIS A 163 -10.41 5.11 -8.23
CA HIS A 163 -10.13 4.68 -9.59
C HIS A 163 -10.83 3.32 -9.84
N PRO A 164 -11.46 3.09 -11.01
CA PRO A 164 -12.19 1.86 -11.30
C PRO A 164 -11.39 0.57 -11.00
N ILE A 165 -10.12 0.53 -11.41
CA ILE A 165 -9.19 -0.57 -11.10
C ILE A 165 -9.09 -0.84 -9.59
N TYR A 166 -9.00 0.19 -8.75
CA TYR A 166 -8.92 0.03 -7.29
C TYR A 166 -10.25 -0.39 -6.67
N ALA A 167 -11.37 0.01 -7.25
CA ALA A 167 -12.67 -0.50 -6.85
C ALA A 167 -12.77 -2.01 -7.12
N GLU A 168 -12.34 -2.47 -8.29
CA GLU A 168 -12.38 -3.90 -8.63
C GLU A 168 -11.34 -4.72 -7.85
N LEU A 169 -10.12 -4.22 -7.64
CA LEU A 169 -9.13 -4.86 -6.76
C LEU A 169 -9.66 -5.06 -5.35
N TRP A 170 -10.38 -4.07 -4.83
CA TRP A 170 -11.01 -4.15 -3.52
C TRP A 170 -12.14 -5.19 -3.50
N ARG A 171 -13.02 -5.20 -4.52
CA ARG A 171 -14.08 -6.22 -4.66
C ARG A 171 -13.49 -7.64 -4.65
N VAL A 172 -12.46 -7.88 -5.46
CA VAL A 172 -11.75 -9.17 -5.50
C VAL A 172 -11.19 -9.50 -4.12
N SER A 173 -10.43 -8.58 -3.51
CA SER A 173 -9.70 -8.84 -2.27
C SER A 173 -10.62 -9.20 -1.09
N ASN A 174 -11.82 -8.64 -1.05
CA ASN A 174 -12.83 -8.97 -0.04
C ASN A 174 -13.35 -10.41 -0.17
N VAL A 175 -13.57 -10.90 -1.39
CA VAL A 175 -14.14 -12.24 -1.59
C VAL A 175 -13.09 -13.35 -1.56
N VAL A 176 -11.87 -13.10 -2.06
CA VAL A 176 -10.80 -14.11 -2.04
C VAL A 176 -10.23 -14.35 -0.65
N GLY A 177 -10.64 -13.56 0.35
CA GLY A 177 -10.26 -13.77 1.74
C GLY A 177 -8.79 -13.45 2.02
N ILE A 178 -8.17 -12.58 1.22
CA ILE A 178 -6.83 -12.04 1.48
C ILE A 178 -6.78 -11.29 2.83
N LEU A 179 -7.93 -10.79 3.29
CA LEU A 179 -8.08 -10.07 4.56
C LEU A 179 -8.49 -10.96 5.75
N LYS A 180 -8.59 -12.28 5.57
CA LYS A 180 -8.98 -13.21 6.65
C LYS A 180 -7.87 -13.37 7.70
N ASP A 181 -8.28 -13.64 8.94
CA ASP A 181 -7.37 -13.98 10.05
C ASP A 181 -6.47 -15.19 9.74
N SER A 182 -6.90 -16.05 8.80
CA SER A 182 -6.08 -17.10 8.21
C SER A 182 -6.19 -17.11 6.68
N PHE A 183 -5.05 -16.98 6.00
CA PHE A 183 -4.99 -17.03 4.54
C PHE A 183 -5.45 -18.39 4.02
N MET A 184 -6.52 -18.46 3.21
CA MET A 184 -7.04 -19.69 2.61
C MET A 184 -7.31 -20.83 3.62
N ASN A 185 -7.66 -20.51 4.87
CA ASN A 185 -7.78 -21.46 5.98
C ASN A 185 -6.54 -22.36 6.12
N SER A 186 -5.35 -21.80 5.88
CA SER A 186 -4.07 -22.51 5.94
C SER A 186 -3.46 -22.56 7.34
N GLY A 187 -4.07 -21.86 8.30
CA GLY A 187 -3.49 -21.60 9.61
C GLY A 187 -2.38 -20.55 9.61
N LEU A 188 -1.98 -20.02 8.44
CA LEU A 188 -0.99 -18.94 8.35
C LEU A 188 -1.66 -17.58 8.50
N THR A 189 -1.07 -16.73 9.34
CA THR A 189 -1.38 -15.29 9.37
C THR A 189 -0.91 -14.62 8.09
N LEU A 190 -1.42 -13.42 7.78
CA LEU A 190 -1.01 -12.69 6.58
C LEU A 190 0.51 -12.41 6.52
N THR A 191 1.12 -12.03 7.64
CA THR A 191 2.58 -11.83 7.74
C THR A 191 3.32 -13.14 7.46
N GLN A 192 2.89 -14.24 8.07
CA GLN A 192 3.45 -15.58 7.82
C GLN A 192 3.31 -15.95 6.35
N THR A 193 2.16 -15.71 5.72
CA THR A 193 1.93 -15.97 4.29
C THR A 193 2.93 -15.23 3.41
N HIS A 194 3.18 -13.93 3.65
CA HIS A 194 4.14 -13.16 2.87
C HIS A 194 5.58 -13.66 3.02
N VAL A 195 6.00 -13.99 4.25
CA VAL A 195 7.33 -14.58 4.49
C VAL A 195 7.43 -15.96 3.84
N PHE A 196 6.39 -16.78 3.93
CA PHE A 196 6.37 -18.12 3.36
C PHE A 196 6.47 -18.10 1.83
N TYR A 197 5.72 -17.22 1.15
CA TYR A 197 5.85 -17.01 -0.30
C TYR A 197 7.24 -16.49 -0.68
N ALA A 198 7.82 -15.56 0.09
CA ALA A 198 9.16 -15.07 -0.17
C ALA A 198 10.21 -16.20 -0.06
N ILE A 199 10.06 -17.13 0.88
CA ILE A 199 10.94 -18.31 0.99
C ILE A 199 10.74 -19.22 -0.23
N VAL A 200 9.50 -19.53 -0.60
CA VAL A 200 9.16 -20.40 -1.74
C VAL A 200 9.77 -19.85 -3.04
N GLU A 201 9.62 -18.56 -3.31
CA GLU A 201 10.15 -17.92 -4.52
C GLU A 201 11.67 -17.90 -4.62
N ASN A 202 12.36 -18.11 -3.49
CA ASN A 202 13.83 -18.14 -3.41
C ASN A 202 14.33 -19.54 -3.02
N ASN A 203 13.49 -20.56 -3.10
CA ASN A 203 13.82 -21.91 -2.62
C ASN A 203 14.91 -22.59 -3.47
N ASP A 204 15.17 -22.11 -4.68
CA ASP A 204 16.23 -22.64 -5.56
C ASP A 204 17.59 -21.96 -5.34
N ILE A 205 17.64 -20.86 -4.60
CA ILE A 205 18.88 -20.11 -4.32
C ILE A 205 19.22 -20.13 -2.83
N GLU A 206 20.46 -19.77 -2.49
CA GLU A 206 20.81 -19.49 -1.10
C GLU A 206 20.19 -18.16 -0.70
N VAL A 207 19.26 -18.18 0.26
CA VAL A 207 18.57 -16.98 0.75
C VAL A 207 18.71 -16.88 2.27
N PHE A 208 19.04 -15.68 2.74
CA PHE A 208 19.18 -15.39 4.16
C PHE A 208 17.97 -14.59 4.66
N ILE A 209 17.76 -14.56 5.98
CA ILE A 209 16.70 -13.75 6.62
C ILE A 209 16.79 -12.28 6.21
N SER A 210 18.02 -11.74 6.10
CA SER A 210 18.25 -10.36 5.64
C SER A 210 17.76 -10.11 4.22
N ASP A 211 17.87 -11.10 3.33
CA ASP A 211 17.45 -10.94 1.93
C ASP A 211 15.94 -11.07 1.78
N LEU A 212 15.31 -11.93 2.58
CA LEU A 212 13.85 -11.98 2.71
C LEU A 212 13.32 -10.65 3.24
N ALA A 213 13.95 -10.09 4.27
CA ALA A 213 13.58 -8.79 4.84
C ALA A 213 13.77 -7.62 3.87
N LYS A 214 14.75 -7.66 2.95
CA LYS A 214 14.89 -6.62 1.90
C LYS A 214 13.75 -6.66 0.87
N LYS A 215 13.12 -7.83 0.67
CA LYS A 215 12.03 -8.03 -0.30
C LYS A 215 10.64 -7.82 0.30
N LEU A 216 10.56 -7.67 1.62
CA LEU A 216 9.33 -7.52 2.37
C LEU A 216 9.35 -6.19 3.11
N PRO A 217 8.21 -5.57 3.36
CA PRO A 217 8.14 -4.35 4.14
C PRO A 217 8.17 -4.62 5.67
N PHE A 218 8.86 -5.68 6.07
CA PHE A 218 9.00 -6.08 7.47
C PHE A 218 10.46 -5.92 7.90
N ASP A 219 10.66 -5.51 9.14
CA ASP A 219 11.99 -5.47 9.71
C ASP A 219 12.57 -6.90 9.87
N VAL A 220 13.89 -6.98 9.96
CA VAL A 220 14.63 -8.25 10.08
C VAL A 220 14.18 -9.06 11.31
N SER A 221 13.83 -8.40 12.43
CA SER A 221 13.38 -9.10 13.65
C SER A 221 12.01 -9.75 13.45
N THR A 222 11.11 -9.11 12.71
CA THR A 222 9.80 -9.65 12.36
C THR A 222 9.95 -10.86 11.44
N VAL A 223 10.75 -10.77 10.38
CA VAL A 223 11.03 -11.92 9.49
C VAL A 223 11.71 -13.05 10.27
N SER A 224 12.68 -12.73 11.13
CA SER A 224 13.41 -13.72 11.92
C SER A 224 12.48 -14.51 12.87
N ARG A 225 11.55 -13.82 13.55
CA ARG A 225 10.53 -14.46 14.41
C ARG A 225 9.67 -15.44 13.62
N VAL A 226 9.15 -15.01 12.48
CA VAL A 226 8.33 -15.88 11.60
C VAL A 226 9.12 -17.08 11.08
N VAL A 227 10.37 -16.88 10.68
CA VAL A 227 11.24 -17.98 10.23
C VAL A 227 11.51 -18.98 11.36
N ALA A 228 11.72 -18.50 12.60
CA ALA A 228 11.90 -19.37 13.76
C ALA A 228 10.64 -20.17 14.10
N GLU A 229 9.45 -19.59 13.96
CA GLU A 229 8.18 -20.30 14.10
C GLU A 229 8.04 -21.41 13.05
N PHE A 230 8.33 -21.10 11.78
CA PHE A 230 8.31 -22.09 10.70
C PHE A 230 9.31 -23.22 10.91
N GLU A 231 10.49 -22.95 11.48
CA GLU A 231 11.45 -24.00 11.83
C GLU A 231 10.92 -24.89 12.95
N LYS A 232 10.32 -24.30 13.99
CA LYS A 232 9.66 -25.04 15.07
C LYS A 232 8.53 -25.93 14.55
N GLU A 233 7.78 -25.46 13.56
CA GLU A 233 6.76 -26.23 12.83
C GLU A 233 7.35 -27.22 11.79
N LYS A 234 8.68 -27.31 11.68
CA LYS A 234 9.42 -28.14 10.72
C LYS A 234 9.11 -27.83 9.25
N LEU A 235 8.61 -26.64 8.93
CA LEU A 235 8.29 -26.21 7.56
C LEU A 235 9.54 -25.72 6.83
N ILE A 236 10.51 -25.18 7.55
CA ILE A 236 11.79 -24.72 7.00
C ILE A 236 12.94 -25.30 7.81
N SER A 237 14.13 -25.30 7.21
CA SER A 237 15.40 -25.58 7.87
C SER A 237 16.35 -24.39 7.71
N ARG A 238 17.14 -24.10 8.76
CA ARG A 238 18.25 -23.15 8.71
C ARG A 238 19.58 -23.87 8.73
N THR A 239 20.42 -23.66 7.72
CA THR A 239 21.76 -24.27 7.65
C THR A 239 22.84 -23.20 7.56
N PRO A 240 23.93 -23.28 8.35
CA PRO A 240 25.04 -22.33 8.25
C PRO A 240 25.69 -22.39 6.87
N LEU A 241 25.94 -21.21 6.28
CA LEU A 241 26.73 -21.10 5.07
C LEU A 241 28.17 -21.55 5.35
N LYS A 242 28.73 -22.41 4.50
CA LYS A 242 30.08 -22.99 4.70
C LYS A 242 31.17 -21.93 4.85
N LYS A 243 31.03 -20.79 4.16
CA LYS A 243 31.99 -19.68 4.14
C LYS A 243 31.81 -18.68 5.31
N ASP A 244 30.60 -18.58 5.85
CA ASP A 244 30.29 -17.71 6.98
C ASP A 244 29.14 -18.33 7.79
N LYS A 245 29.48 -18.99 8.90
CA LYS A 245 28.50 -19.70 9.74
C LYS A 245 27.47 -18.77 10.40
N ARG A 246 27.68 -17.45 10.36
CA ARG A 246 26.72 -16.45 10.86
C ARG A 246 25.53 -16.27 9.90
N ASN A 247 25.71 -16.61 8.62
CA ASN A 247 24.65 -16.55 7.62
C ASN A 247 23.95 -17.91 7.54
N LEU A 248 22.66 -17.93 7.89
CA LEU A 248 21.83 -19.13 7.88
C LEU A 248 20.98 -19.17 6.62
N ILE A 249 21.26 -20.12 5.75
CA ILE A 249 20.47 -20.40 4.54
C ILE A 249 19.11 -20.93 4.99
N VAL A 250 18.05 -20.29 4.51
CA VAL A 250 16.65 -20.72 4.75
C VAL A 250 16.18 -21.56 3.56
N LYS A 251 15.71 -22.78 3.81
CA LYS A 251 15.14 -23.67 2.78
C LYS A 251 13.84 -24.31 3.27
N LEU A 252 12.92 -24.60 2.35
CA LEU A 252 11.75 -25.44 2.65
C LEU A 252 12.19 -26.88 2.95
N THR A 253 11.56 -27.49 3.95
CA THR A 253 11.62 -28.94 4.15
C THR A 253 10.60 -29.64 3.26
N ASN A 254 10.59 -30.98 3.26
CA ASN A 254 9.51 -31.76 2.63
C ASN A 254 8.13 -31.42 3.21
N ALA A 255 8.04 -31.16 4.52
CA ALA A 255 6.80 -30.74 5.17
C ALA A 255 6.38 -29.33 4.73
N GLY A 256 7.33 -28.40 4.58
CA GLY A 256 7.09 -27.07 4.01
C GLY A 256 6.57 -27.14 2.59
N ASN A 257 7.22 -27.93 1.73
CA ASN A 257 6.79 -28.16 0.35
C ASN A 257 5.38 -28.76 0.26
N LYS A 258 5.06 -29.74 1.12
CA LYS A 258 3.72 -30.31 1.22
C LYS A 258 2.68 -29.25 1.62
N LYS A 259 2.96 -28.47 2.68
CA LYS A 259 2.07 -27.37 3.12
C LYS A 259 1.86 -26.35 2.01
N PHE A 260 2.92 -25.98 1.28
CA PHE A 260 2.81 -25.08 0.13
C PHE A 260 1.95 -25.68 -0.99
N THR A 261 2.10 -26.96 -1.30
CA THR A 261 1.30 -27.65 -2.32
C THR A 261 -0.18 -27.68 -1.94
N ASP A 262 -0.50 -27.96 -0.66
CA ASP A 262 -1.88 -27.99 -0.18
C ASP A 262 -2.53 -26.60 -0.25
N ILE A 263 -1.80 -25.55 0.15
CA ILE A 263 -2.24 -24.16 -0.02
C ILE A 263 -2.43 -23.84 -1.50
N SER A 264 -1.47 -24.24 -2.34
CA SER A 264 -1.49 -23.92 -3.77
C SER A 264 -2.67 -24.55 -4.49
N LYS A 265 -3.07 -25.77 -4.12
CA LYS A 265 -4.28 -26.42 -4.64
C LYS A 265 -5.54 -25.63 -4.29
N LYS A 266 -5.67 -25.18 -3.04
CA LYS A 266 -6.81 -24.35 -2.61
C LYS A 266 -6.86 -23.03 -3.36
N VAL A 267 -5.71 -22.37 -3.51
CA VAL A 267 -5.58 -21.13 -4.30
C VAL A 267 -5.99 -21.37 -5.76
N ALA A 268 -5.47 -22.41 -6.40
CA ALA A 268 -5.79 -22.72 -7.78
C ALA A 268 -7.29 -23.00 -8.00
N LEU A 269 -7.96 -23.67 -7.05
CA LEU A 269 -9.41 -23.88 -7.10
C LEU A 269 -10.17 -22.55 -7.02
N THR A 270 -9.94 -21.76 -5.97
CA THR A 270 -10.67 -20.49 -5.76
C THR A 270 -10.40 -19.45 -6.86
N VAL A 271 -9.13 -19.28 -7.24
CA VAL A 271 -8.76 -18.35 -8.31
C VAL A 271 -9.25 -18.88 -9.67
N GLY A 272 -9.18 -20.20 -9.88
CA GLY A 272 -9.63 -20.83 -11.11
C GLY A 272 -11.13 -20.71 -11.34
N GLU A 273 -11.95 -20.83 -10.28
CA GLU A 273 -13.40 -20.55 -10.34
C GLU A 273 -13.66 -19.12 -10.80
N GLY A 274 -13.00 -18.15 -10.17
CA GLY A 274 -13.21 -16.75 -10.48
C GLY A 274 -12.64 -16.30 -11.83
N LEU A 275 -11.58 -16.92 -12.32
CA LEU A 275 -10.96 -16.61 -13.61
C LEU A 275 -11.28 -17.63 -14.71
N SER A 276 -12.31 -18.44 -14.51
CA SER A 276 -12.73 -19.51 -15.42
C SER A 276 -13.07 -19.01 -16.82
N THR A 277 -13.54 -17.77 -16.94
CA THR A 277 -13.96 -17.14 -18.20
C THR A 277 -12.79 -16.55 -19.01
N LEU A 278 -11.58 -16.45 -18.46
CA LEU A 278 -10.42 -15.92 -19.17
C LEU A 278 -9.69 -17.03 -19.93
N SER A 279 -9.38 -16.77 -21.19
CA SER A 279 -8.49 -17.60 -22.01
C SER A 279 -7.05 -17.60 -21.47
N ASP A 280 -6.21 -18.53 -21.93
CA ASP A 280 -4.81 -18.61 -21.49
C ASP A 280 -4.02 -17.33 -21.82
N ASN A 281 -4.26 -16.74 -22.99
CA ASN A 281 -3.62 -15.48 -23.39
C ASN A 281 -4.07 -14.31 -22.51
N GLU A 282 -5.37 -14.23 -22.19
CA GLU A 282 -5.89 -13.20 -21.28
C GLU A 282 -5.36 -13.38 -19.85
N LEU A 283 -5.19 -14.62 -19.38
CA LEU A 283 -4.56 -14.87 -18.08
C LEU A 283 -3.09 -14.44 -18.03
N ILE A 284 -2.33 -14.74 -19.09
CA ILE A 284 -0.93 -14.30 -19.20
C ILE A 284 -0.88 -12.77 -19.17
N GLU A 285 -1.70 -12.12 -20.00
CA GLU A 285 -1.77 -10.66 -20.05
C GLU A 285 -2.21 -10.06 -18.70
N PHE A 286 -3.18 -10.67 -18.02
CA PHE A 286 -3.62 -10.24 -16.70
C PHE A 286 -2.50 -10.29 -15.67
N VAL A 287 -1.73 -11.39 -15.66
CA VAL A 287 -0.55 -11.54 -14.79
C VAL A 287 0.50 -10.47 -15.09
N GLU A 288 0.78 -10.20 -16.36
CA GLU A 288 1.77 -9.20 -16.77
C GLU A 288 1.35 -7.78 -16.34
N ILE A 289 0.09 -7.42 -16.54
CA ILE A 289 -0.43 -6.09 -16.16
C ILE A 289 -0.47 -5.95 -14.62
N LEU A 290 -0.89 -6.98 -13.89
CA LEU A 290 -0.86 -6.96 -12.42
C LEU A 290 0.57 -6.87 -11.87
N ASP A 291 1.52 -7.59 -12.47
CA ASP A 291 2.93 -7.53 -12.09
C ASP A 291 3.48 -6.12 -12.32
N LEU A 292 3.13 -5.50 -13.44
CA LEU A 292 3.51 -4.12 -13.74
C LEU A 292 2.93 -3.14 -12.71
N LEU A 293 1.62 -3.22 -12.43
CA LEU A 293 0.96 -2.40 -11.40
C LEU A 293 1.69 -2.53 -10.06
N THR A 294 1.91 -3.76 -9.58
CA THR A 294 2.55 -3.99 -8.27
C THR A 294 4.00 -3.54 -8.23
N LYS A 295 4.74 -3.57 -9.35
CA LYS A 295 6.12 -3.05 -9.43
C LYS A 295 6.19 -1.54 -9.24
N PHE A 296 5.28 -0.80 -9.88
CA PHE A 296 5.24 0.66 -9.81
C PHE A 296 4.57 1.21 -8.55
N MET A 297 3.95 0.36 -7.72
CA MET A 297 3.52 0.80 -6.39
C MET A 297 4.73 1.17 -5.54
N PRO A 298 4.73 2.37 -4.91
CA PRO A 298 5.84 2.83 -4.09
C PRO A 298 6.13 1.79 -3.01
N LEU A 299 7.38 1.33 -2.97
CA LEU A 299 7.87 0.58 -1.82
C LEU A 299 8.06 1.62 -0.72
N VAL A 300 7.35 1.46 0.39
CA VAL A 300 7.72 2.20 1.60
C VAL A 300 8.32 1.22 2.60
N ASN A 301 9.63 1.36 2.79
CA ASN A 301 10.34 0.83 3.92
C ASN A 301 10.18 1.80 5.10
N THR A 302 9.46 1.39 6.15
CA THR A 302 9.12 2.21 7.32
C THR A 302 10.33 2.74 8.10
N LYS A 303 11.54 2.24 7.82
CA LYS A 303 12.78 2.79 8.38
C LYS A 303 13.69 3.50 7.37
N LYS A 304 13.54 3.26 6.06
CA LYS A 304 14.47 3.76 5.04
C LYS A 304 13.87 4.88 4.18
N ASP A 305 12.55 4.93 4.07
CA ASP A 305 11.83 5.97 3.31
C ASP A 305 11.00 6.88 4.24
N ALA A 306 10.92 6.54 5.54
CA ALA A 306 10.52 7.49 6.58
C ALA A 306 11.63 8.52 6.85
N GLU A 307 12.89 8.15 6.54
CA GLU A 307 13.82 9.09 5.96
C GLU A 307 13.36 9.31 4.52
N PHE A 308 12.39 10.21 4.31
CA PHE A 308 12.50 11.02 3.10
C PHE A 308 13.96 11.43 3.04
N GLU A 309 14.60 11.28 1.88
CA GLU A 309 15.89 11.87 1.60
C GLU A 309 15.74 13.39 1.82
N PHE A 310 15.83 13.84 3.08
CA PHE A 310 16.57 15.03 3.42
C PHE A 310 17.96 14.69 2.92
N LEU A 311 18.19 14.85 1.61
CA LEU A 311 19.51 15.01 1.06
C LEU A 311 20.10 16.15 1.87
N SER A 312 20.85 15.81 2.90
CA SER A 312 21.72 16.73 3.61
C SER A 312 22.86 17.04 2.64
N LEU A 313 22.55 17.76 1.56
CA LEU A 313 23.52 18.70 1.05
C LEU A 313 23.76 19.67 2.20
N ASP A 314 25.02 19.77 2.61
CA ASP A 314 25.45 20.79 3.56
C ASP A 314 24.84 22.12 3.09
N CYS A 315 24.08 22.81 3.96
CA CYS A 315 23.22 23.94 3.57
C CYS A 315 24.00 25.00 2.79
N LYS A 316 25.31 25.08 3.03
CA LYS A 316 26.25 25.95 2.33
C LYS A 316 26.42 25.59 0.85
N GLN A 317 26.56 24.32 0.50
CA GLN A 317 26.75 23.87 -0.90
C GLN A 317 25.46 24.02 -1.73
N ALA A 318 24.32 23.69 -1.15
CA ALA A 318 23.01 23.89 -1.77
C ALA A 318 22.74 25.38 -2.06
N TYR A 319 23.12 26.25 -1.13
CA TYR A 319 22.93 27.69 -1.31
C TYR A 319 23.98 28.31 -2.25
N GLU A 320 25.23 27.86 -2.25
CA GLU A 320 26.24 28.31 -3.23
C GLU A 320 25.84 27.97 -4.67
N ALA A 321 25.17 26.83 -4.88
CA ALA A 321 24.59 26.48 -6.18
C ALA A 321 23.42 27.42 -6.55
N ALA A 322 22.54 27.74 -5.60
CA ALA A 322 21.44 28.67 -5.81
C ALA A 322 21.90 30.13 -6.00
N SER A 323 22.94 30.58 -5.28
CA SER A 323 23.47 31.95 -5.35
C SER A 323 24.16 32.24 -6.68
N LYS A 324 24.82 31.23 -7.27
CA LYS A 324 25.39 31.35 -8.63
C LYS A 324 24.32 31.53 -9.71
N ILE A 325 23.11 31.04 -9.47
CA ILE A 325 21.97 31.16 -10.39
C ILE A 325 21.23 32.50 -10.19
N LEU A 326 21.24 33.05 -8.98
CA LEU A 326 20.41 34.20 -8.58
C LEU A 326 21.17 35.51 -8.36
N ASP A 327 22.51 35.49 -8.37
CA ASP A 327 23.38 36.63 -8.05
C ASP A 327 23.06 37.30 -6.70
N VAL A 328 22.66 36.49 -5.70
CA VAL A 328 22.33 36.95 -4.34
C VAL A 328 23.42 36.53 -3.36
N SER A 329 23.87 37.47 -2.51
CA SER A 329 24.98 37.24 -1.56
C SER A 329 24.60 36.29 -0.41
N VAL A 330 25.43 35.27 -0.19
CA VAL A 330 25.27 34.16 0.79
C VAL A 330 25.36 34.62 2.26
N SER A 331 25.84 35.83 2.53
CA SER A 331 26.19 36.31 3.87
C SER A 331 25.01 36.71 4.77
N LYS A 332 23.74 36.61 4.30
CA LYS A 332 22.54 37.05 5.03
C LYS A 332 21.70 35.94 5.65
N ILE A 333 22.11 34.67 5.55
CA ILE A 333 21.30 33.54 6.04
C ILE A 333 21.64 33.24 7.52
N PRO A 334 20.64 33.20 8.42
CA PRO A 334 20.82 32.70 9.79
C PRO A 334 21.22 31.22 9.79
N ALA A 335 22.19 30.85 10.63
CA ALA A 335 22.79 29.51 10.65
C ALA A 335 21.78 28.37 10.88
N GLU A 336 20.66 28.65 11.52
CA GLU A 336 19.58 27.70 11.82
C GLU A 336 18.57 27.44 10.68
N THR A 337 18.79 27.99 9.49
CA THR A 337 17.87 27.83 8.33
C THR A 337 18.00 26.44 7.70
N LYS A 338 16.88 25.73 7.51
CA LYS A 338 16.83 24.40 6.86
C LYS A 338 16.19 24.49 5.48
N ILE A 339 16.75 23.80 4.49
CA ILE A 339 16.25 23.78 3.10
C ILE A 339 15.72 22.37 2.79
N ALA A 340 14.58 22.29 2.10
CA ALA A 340 14.02 21.05 1.59
C ALA A 340 13.87 21.13 0.07
N PHE A 341 14.28 20.07 -0.62
CA PHE A 341 14.12 19.92 -2.06
C PHE A 341 12.91 19.03 -2.37
N VAL A 342 12.18 19.39 -3.42
CA VAL A 342 11.14 18.54 -4.01
C VAL A 342 11.37 18.59 -5.52
N ASP A 343 11.10 17.51 -6.23
CA ASP A 343 11.33 17.46 -7.68
C ASP A 343 10.61 18.65 -8.37
N GLY A 344 11.37 19.60 -8.92
CA GLY A 344 10.86 20.86 -9.49
C GLY A 344 11.00 22.14 -8.63
N GLY A 345 11.58 22.11 -7.42
CA GLY A 345 11.79 23.32 -6.62
C GLY A 345 12.49 23.13 -5.26
N PHE A 346 12.65 24.21 -4.51
CA PHE A 346 13.11 24.16 -3.11
C PHE A 346 12.36 25.16 -2.22
N GLY A 347 12.24 24.83 -0.94
CA GLY A 347 11.69 25.71 0.09
C GLY A 347 12.61 25.80 1.30
N TYR A 348 12.59 26.91 2.02
CA TYR A 348 13.38 27.08 3.25
C TYR A 348 12.51 27.40 4.46
N TYR A 349 12.97 26.94 5.62
CA TYR A 349 12.25 26.96 6.89
C TYR A 349 13.11 27.57 8.00
N GLN A 350 12.46 28.30 8.90
CA GLN A 350 13.04 28.77 10.14
C GLN A 350 12.05 28.53 11.28
N GLN A 351 12.51 27.92 12.38
CA GLN A 351 11.68 27.61 13.57
C GLN A 351 10.32 26.94 13.23
N GLY A 352 10.33 25.98 12.30
CA GLY A 352 9.13 25.24 11.91
C GLY A 352 8.16 25.98 10.96
N THR A 353 8.49 27.19 10.51
CA THR A 353 7.67 27.99 9.59
C THR A 353 8.34 28.09 8.21
N VAL A 354 7.59 27.88 7.13
CA VAL A 354 8.06 28.12 5.75
C VAL A 354 8.28 29.61 5.57
N LYS A 355 9.47 30.00 5.14
CA LYS A 355 9.82 31.42 4.93
C LYS A 355 9.83 31.82 3.45
N GLY A 356 10.06 30.86 2.54
CA GLY A 356 9.91 31.08 1.10
C GLY A 356 10.02 29.81 0.28
N ILE A 357 9.54 29.87 -0.97
CA ILE A 357 9.58 28.78 -1.95
C ILE A 357 10.02 29.33 -3.31
N ALA A 358 10.88 28.58 -3.98
CA ALA A 358 11.27 28.82 -5.36
C ALA A 358 10.92 27.60 -6.23
N ALA A 359 10.23 27.84 -7.34
CA ALA A 359 10.00 26.83 -8.38
C ALA A 359 11.05 26.96 -9.48
N VAL A 360 11.50 25.82 -10.00
CA VAL A 360 12.53 25.73 -11.03
C VAL A 360 11.90 25.21 -12.31
N LYS A 361 11.92 26.00 -13.39
CA LYS A 361 11.45 25.55 -14.70
C LYS A 361 12.61 25.01 -15.53
N ARG A 362 12.45 23.82 -16.10
CA ARG A 362 13.41 23.20 -17.05
C ARG A 362 12.75 23.06 -18.43
N THR A 363 13.49 23.32 -19.50
CA THR A 363 13.01 23.08 -20.89
C THR A 363 13.07 21.60 -21.31
N ALA A 364 13.87 20.77 -20.62
CA ALA A 364 13.91 19.31 -20.78
C ALA A 364 14.18 18.63 -19.43
N SER A 365 13.71 17.39 -19.24
CA SER A 365 13.78 16.63 -17.98
C SER A 365 15.21 16.45 -17.43
N SER A 366 16.24 16.60 -18.26
CA SER A 366 17.66 16.56 -17.88
C SER A 366 18.48 17.79 -18.32
N GLY A 367 17.83 18.91 -18.67
CA GLY A 367 18.51 20.14 -19.12
C GLY A 367 18.93 21.09 -17.97
N PRO A 368 19.74 22.13 -18.27
CA PRO A 368 20.09 23.16 -17.30
C PRO A 368 18.86 23.96 -16.84
N ILE A 369 18.99 24.63 -15.69
CA ILE A 369 17.93 25.44 -15.10
C ILE A 369 17.80 26.76 -15.87
N ASP A 370 16.65 27.00 -16.49
CA ASP A 370 16.47 28.15 -17.40
C ASP A 370 15.74 29.34 -16.76
N GLN A 371 14.86 29.12 -15.78
CA GLN A 371 14.14 30.21 -15.11
C GLN A 371 13.70 29.85 -13.69
N LEU A 372 13.78 30.82 -12.78
CA LEU A 372 13.33 30.71 -11.40
C LEU A 372 12.25 31.76 -11.13
N ILE A 373 11.13 31.34 -10.55
CA ILE A 373 10.04 32.24 -10.14
C ILE A 373 10.07 32.34 -8.61
N LEU A 374 10.41 33.52 -8.09
CA LEU A 374 10.33 33.83 -6.66
C LEU A 374 8.87 34.07 -6.30
N VAL A 375 8.34 33.31 -5.33
CA VAL A 375 7.07 33.62 -4.71
C VAL A 375 7.36 34.11 -3.29
N GLY A 376 6.92 35.35 -3.02
CA GLY A 376 7.39 36.17 -1.91
C GLY A 376 7.19 35.61 -0.50
N GLU A 377 7.74 36.36 0.46
CA GLU A 377 7.68 36.07 1.89
C GLU A 377 6.24 36.12 2.41
N SER A 378 5.86 35.15 3.25
CA SER A 378 4.57 35.05 3.97
C SER A 378 3.44 34.25 3.29
N LEU A 379 3.75 33.15 2.62
CA LEU A 379 2.73 32.18 2.17
C LEU A 379 2.38 31.19 3.29
N SER A 380 1.10 30.88 3.45
CA SER A 380 0.65 29.79 4.32
C SER A 380 1.00 28.42 3.71
N LYS A 381 1.13 27.38 4.56
CA LYS A 381 1.42 25.99 4.13
C LYS A 381 0.49 25.49 3.01
N LYS A 382 -0.76 25.94 3.00
CA LYS A 382 -1.77 25.57 1.99
C LYS A 382 -1.49 26.23 0.64
N GLU A 383 -1.10 27.50 0.63
CA GLU A 383 -0.77 28.25 -0.59
C GLU A 383 0.51 27.72 -1.24
N CYS A 384 1.49 27.35 -0.40
CA CYS A 384 2.72 26.68 -0.82
C CYS A 384 2.47 25.35 -1.57
N LEU A 385 1.61 24.48 -1.01
CA LEU A 385 1.29 23.20 -1.63
C LEU A 385 0.48 23.36 -2.93
N SER A 386 -0.49 24.28 -2.96
CA SER A 386 -1.25 24.57 -4.18
C SER A 386 -0.43 25.25 -5.28
N PHE A 387 0.69 25.90 -4.95
CA PHE A 387 1.60 26.48 -5.92
C PHE A 387 2.54 25.42 -6.52
N LEU A 388 3.18 24.61 -5.66
CA LEU A 388 4.03 23.48 -6.09
C LEU A 388 3.25 22.50 -6.98
N GLN A 389 2.00 22.24 -6.64
CA GLN A 389 1.13 21.38 -7.44
C GLN A 389 0.84 21.96 -8.84
N ARG A 390 0.64 23.30 -8.96
CA ARG A 390 0.45 23.97 -10.26
C ARG A 390 1.72 24.04 -11.11
N CYS A 391 2.89 24.09 -10.48
CA CYS A 391 4.18 24.04 -11.18
C CYS A 391 4.55 22.64 -11.68
N LEU A 392 3.98 21.57 -11.09
CA LEU A 392 4.14 20.20 -11.58
C LEU A 392 3.15 19.84 -12.70
N GLU A 393 2.07 20.62 -12.84
CA GLU A 393 1.02 20.42 -13.84
C GLU A 393 1.27 21.17 -15.17
N ASN A 394 2.26 22.06 -15.25
CA ASN A 394 2.71 22.77 -16.46
C ASN A 394 4.19 22.49 -16.74
#